data_AF-H1Y681-F1
#
_entry.id   AF-H1Y681-F1
#
_cell.length_a   1.000
_cell.length_b   1.000
_cell.length_c   1.000
_cell.angle_alpha   90.00
_cell.angle_beta   90.00
_cell.angle_gamma   90.00
#
_symmetry.space_group_name_H-M   'P 1'
#
loop_
_entity.id
_entity.type
_entity.pdbx_description
1 polymer ?
#
loop_
_entity_poly.entity_id
_entity_poly.type
_entity_poly.pdbx_seq_one_letter_code
_entity_poly.pdbx_strand_id
1 'polypeptide(L)'
;MTTKISYAIAFLLGLGMVFLGARFFSSPEVATAAFGIRFNSNGDYSFHHIKGIRDIFSGILLCALVLMKERRALGVMLVVATIIPVSDMITVLEKSYTSVPQAIPHIVATIICSVVGILLLTAKPQIKTPSK
;
A
#
# COMPACT_ATOMS: atom_id res chain seq x y z
N MET A 1 -22.40 3.63 5.10
CA MET A 1 -21.95 2.45 4.32
C MET A 1 -20.54 2.64 3.79
N THR A 2 -20.27 3.75 3.11
CA THR A 2 -18.95 4.12 2.52
C THR A 2 -17.78 3.99 3.48
N THR A 3 -17.87 4.51 4.71
CA THR A 3 -16.76 4.43 5.68
C THR A 3 -16.40 3.00 6.07
N LYS A 4 -17.38 2.10 6.23
CA LYS A 4 -17.11 0.68 6.55
C LYS A 4 -16.37 -0.01 5.41
N ILE A 5 -16.78 0.26 4.17
CA ILE A 5 -16.12 -0.24 2.96
C ILE A 5 -14.68 0.30 2.88
N SER A 6 -14.48 1.60 3.12
CA SER A 6 -13.14 2.20 3.15
C SER A 6 -12.21 1.55 4.19
N TYR A 7 -12.72 1.25 5.40
CA TYR A 7 -11.95 0.50 6.40
C TYR A 7 -11.61 -0.91 5.93
N ALA A 8 -12.55 -1.62 5.32
CA ALA A 8 -12.31 -2.97 4.82
C ALA A 8 -11.26 -2.98 3.70
N ILE A 9 -11.35 -2.05 2.75
CA ILE A 9 -10.37 -1.90 1.66
C ILE A 9 -9.00 -1.55 2.26
N ALA A 10 -8.92 -0.61 3.19
CA ALA A 10 -7.66 -0.24 3.84
C ALA A 10 -7.04 -1.41 4.63
N PHE A 11 -7.87 -2.23 5.27
CA PHE A 11 -7.40 -3.42 5.98
C PHE A 11 -6.85 -4.47 5.03
N LEU A 12 -7.55 -4.76 3.93
CA LEU A 12 -7.10 -5.68 2.90
C LEU A 12 -5.81 -5.18 2.22
N LEU A 13 -5.71 -3.87 1.98
CA LEU A 13 -4.49 -3.25 1.49
C LEU A 13 -3.34 -3.45 2.48
N GLY A 14 -3.58 -3.22 3.78
CA GLY A 14 -2.57 -3.45 4.83
C GLY A 14 -2.07 -4.89 4.86
N LEU A 15 -2.99 -5.86 4.85
CA LEU A 15 -2.64 -7.29 4.78
C LEU A 15 -1.88 -7.64 3.49
N GLY A 16 -2.30 -7.08 2.36
CA GLY A 16 -1.62 -7.22 1.08
C GLY A 16 -0.18 -6.69 1.13
N MET A 17 0.05 -5.53 1.74
CA MET A 17 1.39 -4.96 1.92
C MET A 17 2.27 -5.83 2.82
N VAL A 18 1.74 -6.38 3.91
CA VAL A 18 2.48 -7.34 4.74
C VAL A 18 2.87 -8.59 3.93
N PHE A 19 1.94 -9.14 3.16
CA PHE A 19 2.21 -10.28 2.29
C PHE A 19 3.28 -9.99 1.24
N LEU A 20 3.16 -8.86 0.52
CA LEU A 20 4.13 -8.44 -0.50
C LEU A 20 5.52 -8.21 0.11
N GLY A 21 5.57 -7.54 1.26
CA GLY A 21 6.82 -7.32 1.98
C GLY A 21 7.47 -8.61 2.46
N ALA A 22 6.70 -9.58 2.96
CA ALA A 22 7.21 -10.90 3.34
C ALA A 22 7.82 -11.66 2.15
N ARG A 23 7.25 -11.53 0.93
CA ARG A 23 7.81 -12.16 -0.27
C ARG A 23 9.21 -11.66 -0.61
N PHE A 24 9.58 -10.43 -0.25
CA PHE A 24 10.95 -9.94 -0.44
C PHE A 24 11.99 -10.61 0.47
N PHE A 25 11.57 -11.37 1.48
CA PHE A 25 12.44 -12.21 2.31
C PHE A 25 12.41 -13.67 1.88
N SER A 26 11.23 -14.22 1.57
CA SER A 26 11.08 -15.64 1.25
C SER A 26 11.37 -15.97 -0.22
N SER A 27 11.17 -15.03 -1.13
CA SER A 27 11.31 -15.21 -2.58
C SER A 27 11.70 -13.90 -3.28
N PRO A 28 12.89 -13.34 -3.00
CA PRO A 28 13.25 -11.97 -3.40
C PRO A 28 13.17 -11.71 -4.91
N GLU A 29 13.65 -12.64 -5.75
CA GLU A 29 13.65 -12.49 -7.20
C GLU A 29 12.23 -12.51 -7.78
N VAL A 30 11.37 -13.36 -7.22
CA VAL A 30 9.97 -13.44 -7.63
C VAL A 30 9.22 -12.18 -7.22
N ALA A 31 9.50 -11.64 -6.04
CA ALA A 31 8.94 -10.37 -5.58
C ALA A 31 9.38 -9.20 -6.47
N THR A 32 10.66 -9.13 -6.83
CA THR A 32 11.24 -8.15 -7.74
C THR A 32 10.65 -8.22 -9.14
N ALA A 33 10.50 -9.42 -9.70
CA ALA A 33 9.86 -9.61 -10.99
C ALA A 33 8.38 -9.19 -10.97
N ALA A 34 7.65 -9.54 -9.90
CA ALA A 34 6.25 -9.13 -9.71
C ALA A 34 6.08 -7.63 -9.48
N PHE A 35 7.09 -6.97 -8.91
CA PHE A 35 7.15 -5.52 -8.76
C PHE A 35 7.31 -4.79 -10.11
N GLY A 36 7.75 -5.50 -11.16
CA GLY A 36 7.89 -4.97 -12.52
C GLY A 36 9.32 -4.65 -12.93
N ILE A 37 10.32 -5.00 -12.11
CA ILE A 37 11.74 -4.76 -12.41
C ILE A 37 12.50 -6.08 -12.58
N ARG A 38 13.56 -6.05 -13.38
CA ARG A 38 14.52 -7.15 -13.52
C ARG A 38 15.79 -6.70 -12.81
N PHE A 39 16.17 -7.42 -11.76
CA PHE A 39 17.39 -7.15 -11.02
C PHE A 39 18.08 -8.47 -10.72
N ASN A 40 19.36 -8.57 -11.10
CA ASN A 40 20.19 -9.72 -10.74
C ASN A 40 20.95 -9.36 -9.45
N SER A 41 20.54 -9.98 -8.34
CA SER A 41 21.14 -9.80 -7.02
C SER A 41 22.49 -10.50 -6.87
N ASN A 42 22.86 -11.46 -7.73
CA ASN A 42 24.05 -12.30 -7.56
C ASN A 42 24.20 -12.87 -6.13
N GLY A 43 23.07 -13.20 -5.48
CA GLY A 43 23.03 -13.68 -4.10
C GLY A 43 22.99 -12.62 -3.00
N ASP A 44 23.12 -11.32 -3.31
CA ASP A 44 22.94 -10.23 -2.34
C ASP A 44 21.50 -9.68 -2.38
N TYR A 45 20.71 -10.03 -1.35
CA TYR A 45 19.32 -9.63 -1.21
C TYR A 45 19.12 -8.47 -0.23
N SER A 46 20.18 -7.79 0.20
CA SER A 46 20.09 -6.74 1.22
C SER A 46 19.09 -5.63 0.87
N PHE A 47 19.09 -5.16 -0.38
CA PHE A 47 18.11 -4.16 -0.85
C PHE A 47 16.69 -4.70 -0.95
N HIS A 48 16.51 -6.00 -1.23
CA HIS A 48 15.20 -6.64 -1.24
C HIS A 48 14.60 -6.65 0.17
N HIS A 49 15.39 -7.06 1.16
CA HIS A 49 14.98 -7.06 2.57
C HIS A 49 14.64 -5.63 3.06
N ILE A 50 15.43 -4.63 2.67
CA ILE A 50 15.17 -3.22 2.98
C ILE A 50 13.82 -2.75 2.39
N LYS A 51 13.49 -3.16 1.16
CA LYS A 51 12.16 -2.90 0.59
C LYS A 51 11.08 -3.66 1.36
N GLY A 52 11.28 -4.96 1.56
CA GLY A 52 10.33 -5.85 2.21
C GLY A 52 9.90 -5.36 3.59
N ILE A 53 10.83 -4.92 4.43
CA ILE A 53 10.49 -4.44 5.79
C ILE A 53 9.67 -3.14 5.76
N ARG A 54 9.86 -2.28 4.76
CA ARG A 54 9.07 -1.04 4.61
C ARG A 54 7.64 -1.33 4.19
N ASP A 55 7.44 -2.34 3.36
CA ASP A 55 6.10 -2.81 2.97
C ASP A 55 5.39 -3.45 4.17
N ILE A 56 6.09 -4.30 4.93
CA ILE A 56 5.56 -4.89 6.18
C ILE A 56 5.19 -3.80 7.18
N PHE A 57 6.09 -2.85 7.44
CA PHE A 57 5.84 -1.73 8.35
C PHE A 57 4.60 -0.94 7.94
N SER A 58 4.50 -0.56 6.66
CA SER A 58 3.37 0.21 6.14
C SER A 58 2.06 -0.58 6.26
N GLY A 59 2.10 -1.89 5.97
CA GLY A 59 0.94 -2.76 6.09
C GLY A 59 0.45 -2.93 7.54
N ILE A 60 1.37 -3.16 8.47
CA ILE A 60 1.06 -3.25 9.92
C ILE A 60 0.44 -1.94 10.40
N LEU A 61 1.02 -0.79 10.02
CA LEU A 61 0.51 0.51 10.44
C LEU A 61 -0.90 0.78 9.88
N LEU A 62 -1.19 0.42 8.62
CA LEU A 62 -2.54 0.48 8.06
C LEU A 62 -3.51 -0.39 8.86
N CYS A 63 -3.17 -1.65 9.11
CA CYS A 63 -4.00 -2.56 9.89
C CYS A 63 -4.25 -2.05 11.31
N ALA A 64 -3.22 -1.52 11.98
CA ALA A 64 -3.34 -0.96 13.33
C ALA A 64 -4.32 0.22 13.36
N LEU A 65 -4.19 1.18 12.44
CA LEU A 65 -5.10 2.34 12.35
C LEU A 65 -6.55 1.93 12.06
N VAL A 66 -6.75 0.88 11.25
CA VAL A 66 -8.08 0.29 11.04
C VAL A 66 -8.64 -0.30 12.34
N LEU A 67 -7.87 -1.13 13.04
CA LEU A 67 -8.30 -1.80 14.28
C LEU A 67 -8.56 -0.81 15.42
N MET A 68 -7.76 0.26 15.51
CA MET A 68 -7.95 1.38 16.44
C MET A 68 -9.12 2.29 16.05
N LYS A 69 -9.69 2.13 14.84
CA LYS A 69 -10.78 2.96 14.30
C LYS A 69 -10.39 4.44 14.18
N GLU A 70 -9.11 4.71 13.93
CA GLU A 70 -8.53 6.04 13.81
C GLU A 70 -8.73 6.60 12.39
N ARG A 71 -9.97 7.00 12.09
CA ARG A 71 -10.41 7.38 10.73
C ARG A 71 -9.53 8.44 10.08
N ARG A 72 -9.25 9.52 10.82
CA ARG A 72 -8.54 10.69 10.26
C ARG A 72 -7.07 10.35 10.03
N ALA A 73 -6.42 9.68 10.98
CA ALA A 73 -5.04 9.24 10.82
C ALA A 73 -4.90 8.24 9.66
N LEU A 74 -5.82 7.27 9.54
CA LEU A 74 -5.86 6.33 8.43
C LEU A 74 -6.02 7.04 7.08
N GLY A 75 -6.92 8.03 7.01
CA GLY A 75 -7.13 8.84 5.81
C GLY A 75 -5.88 9.64 5.41
N VAL A 76 -5.24 10.33 6.36
CA VAL A 76 -3.98 11.06 6.13
C VAL A 76 -2.89 10.11 5.67
N MET A 77 -2.72 8.97 6.37
CA MET A 77 -1.73 7.97 6.03
C MET A 77 -1.90 7.49 4.59
N LEU A 78 -3.11 7.12 4.17
CA LEU A 78 -3.36 6.64 2.81
C LEU A 78 -3.06 7.71 1.76
N VAL A 79 -3.47 8.97 1.97
CA VAL A 79 -3.18 10.05 1.02
C VAL A 79 -1.67 10.31 0.92
N VAL A 80 -0.96 10.40 2.04
CA VAL A 80 0.50 10.63 2.04
C VAL A 80 1.24 9.42 1.45
N ALA A 81 0.77 8.21 1.74
CA ALA A 81 1.36 6.97 1.23
C ALA A 81 1.27 6.85 -0.29
N THR A 82 0.42 7.62 -0.99
CA THR A 82 0.36 7.65 -2.47
C THR A 82 1.71 8.00 -3.12
N ILE A 83 2.58 8.72 -2.41
CA ILE A 83 3.94 9.05 -2.89
C ILE A 83 4.74 7.77 -3.19
N ILE A 84 4.53 6.69 -2.43
CA ILE A 84 5.24 5.42 -2.59
C ILE A 84 4.89 4.75 -3.94
N PRO A 85 3.63 4.36 -4.21
CA PRO A 85 3.29 3.72 -5.48
C PRO A 85 3.46 4.65 -6.69
N VAL A 86 3.38 5.98 -6.53
CA VAL A 86 3.74 6.91 -7.61
C VAL A 86 5.24 6.83 -7.94
N SER A 87 6.10 6.86 -6.92
CA SER A 87 7.55 6.70 -7.11
C SER A 87 7.90 5.33 -7.70
N ASP A 88 7.25 4.28 -7.21
CA ASP A 88 7.44 2.90 -7.69
C ASP A 88 7.01 2.78 -9.16
N MET A 89 5.87 3.36 -9.53
CA MET A 89 5.37 3.43 -10.90
C MET A 89 6.37 4.10 -11.85
N ILE A 90 6.89 5.27 -11.46
CA ILE A 90 7.89 6.01 -12.26
C ILE A 90 9.15 5.15 -12.42
N THR A 91 9.66 4.58 -11.32
CA THR A 91 10.85 3.73 -11.33
C THR A 91 10.71 2.52 -12.25
N VAL A 92 9.51 1.92 -12.30
CA VAL A 92 9.20 0.83 -13.23
C VAL A 92 9.22 1.35 -14.66
N LEU A 93 8.47 2.40 -14.97
CA LEU A 93 8.31 2.93 -16.33
C LEU A 93 9.60 3.53 -16.93
N GLU A 94 10.56 3.93 -16.10
CA GLU A 94 11.88 4.38 -16.56
C GLU A 94 12.73 3.27 -17.19
N LYS A 95 12.36 2.00 -17.02
CA LYS A 95 13.12 0.87 -17.58
C LYS A 95 12.80 0.69 -19.06
N SER A 96 13.84 0.64 -19.89
CA SER A 96 13.74 0.45 -21.35
C SER A 96 12.98 -0.82 -21.79
N TYR A 97 12.84 -1.81 -20.91
CA TYR A 97 12.16 -3.07 -21.15
C TYR A 97 10.73 -3.14 -20.58
N THR A 98 10.19 -2.03 -20.07
CA THR A 98 8.85 -1.97 -19.44
C THR A 98 7.90 -1.04 -20.17
N SER A 99 6.61 -1.19 -19.90
CA SER A 99 5.55 -0.30 -20.33
C SER A 99 4.40 -0.33 -19.31
N VAL A 100 3.24 0.21 -19.68
CA VAL A 100 2.07 0.34 -18.80
C VAL A 100 1.70 -0.97 -18.07
N PRO A 101 1.74 -2.18 -18.67
CA PRO A 101 1.36 -3.41 -17.97
C PRO A 101 2.15 -3.67 -16.69
N GLN A 102 3.45 -3.38 -16.67
CA GLN A 102 4.28 -3.55 -15.48
C GLN A 102 3.97 -2.51 -14.40
N ALA A 103 3.42 -1.36 -14.79
CA ALA A 103 3.03 -0.28 -13.89
C ALA A 103 1.63 -0.44 -13.28
N ILE A 104 0.79 -1.36 -13.80
CA ILE A 104 -0.61 -1.53 -13.34
C ILE A 104 -0.74 -1.71 -11.82
N PRO A 105 0.05 -2.55 -11.14
CA PRO A 105 -0.09 -2.71 -9.68
C PRO A 105 0.09 -1.38 -8.93
N HIS A 106 1.03 -0.55 -9.39
CA HIS A 106 1.34 0.75 -8.80
C HIS A 106 0.28 1.80 -9.11
N ILE A 107 -0.28 1.79 -10.32
CA ILE A 107 -1.42 2.64 -10.70
C ILE A 107 -2.63 2.31 -9.82
N VAL A 108 -2.95 1.02 -9.67
CA VAL A 108 -4.07 0.55 -8.84
C VAL A 108 -3.86 0.94 -7.38
N ALA A 109 -2.67 0.71 -6.83
CA ALA A 109 -2.34 1.12 -5.45
C ALA A 109 -2.47 2.64 -5.26
N THR A 110 -1.99 3.44 -6.21
CA THR A 110 -2.12 4.91 -6.19
C THR A 110 -3.58 5.35 -6.16
N ILE A 111 -4.43 4.78 -7.02
CA ILE A 111 -5.86 5.09 -7.06
C ILE A 111 -6.54 4.69 -5.75
N ILE A 112 -6.30 3.47 -5.25
CA ILE A 112 -6.91 2.98 -4.00
C ILE A 112 -6.52 3.90 -2.83
N CYS A 113 -5.23 4.16 -2.65
CA CYS A 113 -4.73 5.02 -1.56
C CYS A 113 -5.33 6.44 -1.64
N SER A 114 -5.33 7.05 -2.83
CA SER A 114 -5.85 8.40 -3.03
C SER A 114 -7.34 8.47 -2.74
N VAL A 115 -8.14 7.62 -3.40
CA VAL A 115 -9.60 7.64 -3.31
C VAL A 115 -10.07 7.25 -1.92
N VAL A 116 -9.58 6.14 -1.36
CA VAL A 116 -9.98 5.68 -0.03
C VAL A 116 -9.53 6.67 1.04
N GLY A 117 -8.31 7.22 0.93
CA GLY A 117 -7.81 8.25 1.84
C GLY A 117 -8.69 9.50 1.85
N ILE A 118 -9.03 10.05 0.67
CA ILE A 118 -9.91 11.21 0.53
C ILE A 118 -11.32 10.93 1.07
N LEU A 119 -11.90 9.76 0.78
CA LEU A 119 -13.21 9.37 1.31
C LEU A 119 -13.20 9.28 2.84
N LEU A 120 -12.13 8.74 3.43
CA LEU A 120 -11.98 8.67 4.87
C LEU A 120 -11.79 10.05 5.51
N LEU A 121 -11.18 11.02 4.83
CA LEU A 121 -11.02 12.38 5.34
C LEU A 121 -12.30 13.22 5.22
N THR A 122 -13.05 13.03 4.15
CA THR A 122 -14.28 13.81 3.87
C THR A 122 -15.53 13.26 4.54
N ALA A 123 -15.49 12.04 5.09
CA ALA A 123 -16.63 11.47 5.80
C ALA A 123 -17.04 12.32 7.02
N LYS A 124 -18.33 12.55 7.20
CA LYS A 124 -18.88 13.29 8.36
C LYS A 124 -18.74 12.43 9.64
N PRO A 125 -18.45 13.05 10.81
CA PRO A 125 -18.47 12.34 12.08
C PRO A 125 -19.84 11.70 12.31
N GLN A 126 -19.89 10.44 12.74
CA GLN A 126 -21.14 9.86 13.21
C GLN A 126 -21.47 10.48 14.56
N ILE A 127 -22.46 11.37 14.59
CA ILE A 127 -23.04 11.88 15.83
C ILE A 127 -23.72 10.69 16.51
N LYS A 128 -23.18 10.22 17.65
CA LYS A 128 -23.88 9.27 18.50
C LYS A 128 -25.04 10.02 19.16
N THR A 129 -26.27 9.77 18.73
CA THR A 129 -27.46 10.20 19.48
C THR A 129 -27.44 9.47 20.82
N PRO A 130 -27.61 10.15 21.97
CA PRO A 130 -27.70 9.47 23.26
C PRO A 130 -28.89 8.50 23.26
N SER A 131 -28.70 7.27 23.75
CA SER A 131 -29.82 6.38 24.01
C SER A 131 -30.69 7.01 25.10
N LYS A 132 -31.99 7.17 24.82
CA LYS A 132 -32.99 7.46 25.85
C LYS A 132 -33.15 6.29 26.80
#